data_AF-A0AAE9CXH6-F1
#
_entry.id   AF-A0AAE9CXH6-F1
#
_cell.length_a   1.000
_cell.length_b   1.000
_cell.length_c   1.000
_cell.angle_alpha   90.00
_cell.angle_beta   90.00
_cell.angle_gamma   90.00
#
_symmetry.space_group_name_H-M   'P 1'
#
loop_
_entity.id
_entity.type
_entity.pdbx_description
1 polymer ?
#
loop_
_entity_poly.entity_id
_entity_poly.type
_entity_poly.pdbx_seq_one_letter_code
_entity_poly.pdbx_strand_id
1 'polypeptide(L)'
;MHTIQPSRCRLYKYLPAIVHCAAQTHDNSECCRSNGVAELGEQCVQMCQPQSNPRRFWGVKSLRKDMVVCLARWDQIMQCHQSGLRARKVPRVNA
;
A
#
# COMPACT_ATOMS: atom_id res chain seq x y z
N MET A 1 -19.94 7.74 -18.88
CA MET A 1 -18.56 7.62 -18.36
C MET A 1 -18.25 8.91 -17.62
N HIS A 2 -18.21 8.90 -16.28
CA HIS A 2 -17.68 10.04 -15.55
C HIS A 2 -16.18 10.09 -15.84
N THR A 3 -15.77 11.02 -16.70
CA THR A 3 -14.36 11.40 -16.80
C THR A 3 -13.91 11.78 -15.40
N ILE A 4 -12.95 11.04 -14.86
CA ILE A 4 -12.24 11.45 -13.65
C ILE A 4 -11.73 12.85 -13.97
N GLN A 5 -12.33 13.87 -13.36
CA GLN A 5 -11.83 15.23 -13.52
C GLN A 5 -10.34 15.18 -13.18
N PRO A 6 -9.45 15.76 -14.01
CA PRO A 6 -8.02 15.84 -13.72
C PRO A 6 -7.72 16.81 -12.55
N SER A 7 -8.61 16.87 -11.57
CA SER A 7 -8.23 17.16 -10.19
C SER A 7 -7.06 16.23 -9.86
N ARG A 8 -5.89 16.83 -9.66
CA ARG A 8 -4.60 16.15 -9.46
C ARG A 8 -4.81 14.94 -8.55
N CYS A 9 -4.66 13.73 -9.07
CA CYS A 9 -4.76 12.51 -8.28
C CYS A 9 -3.71 12.59 -7.16
N ARG A 10 -4.14 12.82 -5.91
CA ARG A 10 -3.24 13.06 -4.77
C ARG A 10 -2.72 11.74 -4.23
N LEU A 11 -2.09 10.92 -5.09
CA LEU A 11 -1.57 9.59 -4.74
C LEU A 11 -0.73 9.63 -3.46
N TYR A 12 0.14 10.63 -3.30
CA TYR A 12 0.94 10.86 -2.09
C TYR A 12 0.14 10.99 -0.78
N LYS A 13 -1.11 11.45 -0.86
CA LYS A 13 -2.02 11.61 0.28
C LYS A 13 -2.74 10.31 0.62
N TYR A 14 -3.11 9.52 -0.39
CA TYR A 14 -3.96 8.35 -0.22
C TYR A 14 -3.19 7.03 -0.09
N LEU A 15 -2.05 6.89 -0.76
CA LEU A 15 -1.21 5.68 -0.70
C LEU A 15 -0.82 5.27 0.73
N PRO A 16 -0.34 6.18 1.61
CA PRO A 16 0.01 5.80 2.99
C PRO A 16 -1.20 5.25 3.77
N ALA A 17 -2.38 5.83 3.57
CA ALA A 17 -3.61 5.40 4.23
C ALA A 17 -4.11 4.04 3.70
N ILE A 18 -4.02 3.81 2.39
CA ILE A 18 -4.35 2.51 1.77
C ILE A 18 -3.45 1.42 2.32
N VAL A 19 -2.12 1.65 2.30
CA VAL A 19 -1.13 0.71 2.82
C VAL A 19 -1.35 0.45 4.31
N HIS A 20 -1.56 1.50 5.12
CA HIS A 20 -1.82 1.33 6.55
C HIS A 20 -3.06 0.48 6.84
N CYS A 21 -4.16 0.73 6.11
CA CYS A 21 -5.40 -0.03 6.25
C CYS A 21 -5.22 -1.49 5.81
N ALA A 22 -4.57 -1.70 4.66
CA ALA A 22 -4.35 -3.03 4.11
C ALA A 22 -3.42 -3.86 5.01
N ALA A 23 -2.39 -3.25 5.59
CA ALA A 23 -1.44 -3.93 6.46
C ALA A 23 -2.06 -4.43 7.77
N GLN A 24 -3.16 -3.82 8.26
CA GLN A 24 -3.69 -4.06 9.61
C GLN A 24 -2.58 -4.10 10.70
N THR A 25 -1.59 -3.21 10.58
CA THR A 25 -0.40 -3.14 11.47
C THR A 25 0.56 -4.33 11.43
N HIS A 26 0.43 -5.25 10.45
CA HIS A 26 1.40 -6.32 10.21
C HIS A 26 2.64 -5.82 9.46
N ASP A 27 3.77 -6.48 9.74
CA ASP A 27 5.01 -6.33 8.96
C ASP A 27 5.04 -7.35 7.83
N ASN A 28 4.98 -6.85 6.60
CA ASN A 28 4.96 -7.65 5.38
C ASN A 28 6.31 -7.60 4.63
N SER A 29 7.38 -7.13 5.29
CA SER A 29 8.69 -6.94 4.67
C SER A 29 9.27 -8.23 4.07
N GLU A 30 9.08 -9.37 4.73
CA GLU A 30 9.56 -10.66 4.22
C GLU A 30 8.84 -11.06 2.92
N CYS A 31 7.50 -10.99 2.90
CA CYS A 31 6.71 -11.23 1.69
C CYS A 31 7.15 -10.33 0.53
N CYS A 32 7.36 -9.04 0.80
CA CYS A 32 7.81 -8.11 -0.23
C CYS A 32 9.21 -8.42 -0.76
N ARG A 33 10.14 -8.86 0.10
CA ARG A 33 11.47 -9.31 -0.35
C ARG A 33 11.36 -10.54 -1.26
N SER A 34 10.56 -11.53 -0.86
CA SER A 34 10.32 -12.74 -1.67
C SER A 34 9.64 -12.46 -3.00
N ASN A 35 8.90 -11.35 -3.11
CA ASN A 35 8.25 -10.90 -4.33
C ASN A 35 9.08 -9.85 -5.11
N GLY A 36 10.38 -9.71 -4.80
CA GLY A 36 11.33 -8.86 -5.50
C GLY A 36 11.08 -7.35 -5.37
N VAL A 37 10.34 -6.91 -4.35
CA VAL A 37 10.15 -5.47 -4.06
C VAL A 37 11.48 -4.80 -3.70
N ALA A 38 12.38 -5.52 -3.02
CA ALA A 38 13.71 -5.04 -2.67
C ALA A 38 14.62 -4.80 -3.89
N GLU A 39 14.36 -5.45 -5.03
CA GLU A 39 15.13 -5.26 -6.28
C GLU A 39 14.93 -3.86 -6.88
N LEU A 40 13.81 -3.19 -6.54
CA LEU A 40 13.56 -1.78 -6.90
C LEU A 40 14.30 -0.79 -5.98
N GLY A 41 14.81 -1.28 -4.84
CA GLY A 41 15.49 -0.53 -3.80
C GLY A 41 14.88 -0.75 -2.41
N GLU A 42 15.72 -0.71 -1.36
CA GLU A 42 15.32 -0.92 0.03
C GLU A 42 14.26 0.08 0.51
N GLN A 43 14.19 1.28 -0.07
CA GLN A 43 13.14 2.24 0.22
C GLN A 43 11.74 1.70 -0.11
N CYS A 44 11.61 0.78 -1.08
CA CYS A 44 10.33 0.18 -1.45
C CYS A 44 9.84 -0.82 -0.39
N VAL A 45 10.75 -1.45 0.36
CA VAL A 45 10.39 -2.32 1.49
C VAL A 45 9.70 -1.52 2.60
N GLN A 46 9.96 -0.20 2.71
CA GLN A 46 9.26 0.67 3.68
C GLN A 46 7.75 0.78 3.41
N MET A 47 7.30 0.50 2.17
CA MET A 47 5.86 0.42 1.85
C MET A 47 5.21 -0.88 2.36
N CYS A 48 6.01 -1.86 2.80
CA CYS A 48 5.54 -3.15 3.32
C CYS A 48 5.57 -3.21 4.85
N GLN A 49 6.27 -2.27 5.48
CA GLN A 49 6.33 -2.14 6.93
C GLN A 49 5.05 -1.53 7.49
N PRO A 50 4.70 -1.84 8.75
CA PRO A 50 3.55 -1.25 9.39
C PRO A 50 3.78 0.26 9.53
N GLN A 51 2.85 1.05 9.00
CA GLN A 51 2.89 2.50 9.17
C GLN A 51 2.43 2.84 10.58
N SER A 52 3.37 3.17 11.45
CA SER A 52 3.10 3.70 12.80
C SER A 52 2.30 5.01 12.77
N ASN A 53 2.39 5.76 11.67
CA ASN A 53 1.55 6.92 11.40
C ASN A 53 0.87 6.79 10.02
N PRO A 54 -0.46 6.59 9.94
CA PRO A 54 -1.19 6.54 8.67
C PRO A 54 -1.11 7.83 7.86
N ARG A 55 -0.71 8.94 8.48
CA ARG A 55 -0.49 10.24 7.83
C ARG A 55 0.99 10.52 7.54
N ARG A 56 1.87 9.51 7.62
CA ARG A 56 3.27 9.69 7.24
C ARG A 56 3.30 10.19 5.79
N PHE A 57 3.79 11.40 5.62
CA PHE A 57 3.86 12.02 4.30
C PHE A 57 4.91 11.30 3.45
N TRP A 58 4.46 10.61 2.40
CA TRP A 58 5.34 10.10 1.34
C TRP A 58 5.60 11.15 0.25
N GLY A 59 5.41 12.43 0.58
CA GLY A 59 5.62 13.57 -0.28
C GLY A 59 4.70 14.74 0.05
N VAL A 60 4.93 15.90 -0.57
CA VAL A 60 4.24 17.16 -0.24
C VAL A 60 3.17 17.54 -1.27
N LYS A 61 3.50 17.45 -2.57
CA LYS A 61 2.59 17.72 -3.69
C LYS A 61 2.43 16.53 -4.64
N SER A 62 3.39 15.60 -4.58
CA SER A 62 3.46 14.35 -5.32
C SER A 62 4.22 13.34 -4.45
N LEU A 63 4.18 12.07 -4.83
CA LEU A 63 4.94 11.01 -4.19
C LEU A 63 6.44 11.31 -4.40
N ARG A 64 7.27 11.09 -3.38
CA ARG A 64 8.73 11.27 -3.54
C ARG A 64 9.24 10.39 -4.69
N LYS A 65 10.21 10.87 -5.46
CA LYS A 65 10.71 10.20 -6.66
C LYS A 65 11.20 8.77 -6.38
N ASP A 66 11.83 8.56 -5.24
CA ASP A 66 12.32 7.27 -4.73
C ASP A 66 11.18 6.28 -4.37
N MET A 67 9.98 6.79 -4.10
CA MET A 67 8.78 6.00 -3.81
C MET A 67 7.93 5.75 -5.06
N VAL A 68 8.05 6.59 -6.09
CA VAL A 68 7.35 6.40 -7.37
C VAL A 68 7.82 5.13 -8.07
N VAL A 69 9.12 4.82 -8.05
CA VAL A 69 9.65 3.59 -8.66
C VAL A 69 9.07 2.34 -8.03
N CYS A 70 8.74 2.38 -6.74
CA CYS A 70 8.14 1.27 -6.01
C CYS A 70 6.76 0.87 -6.54
N LEU A 71 6.07 1.78 -7.23
CA LEU A 71 4.77 1.49 -7.85
C LEU A 71 4.87 0.49 -9.00
N ALA A 72 6.07 0.19 -9.51
CA ALA A 72 6.30 -0.86 -10.50
C ALA A 72 5.99 -2.27 -9.98
N ARG A 73 5.93 -2.48 -8.66
CA ARG A 73 5.49 -3.72 -7.99
C ARG A 73 4.36 -3.48 -7.00
N TRP A 74 3.50 -2.50 -7.30
CA TRP A 74 2.39 -2.11 -6.43
C TRP A 74 1.42 -3.27 -6.14
N ASP A 75 1.16 -4.10 -7.14
CA ASP A 75 0.36 -5.31 -7.03
C ASP A 75 0.98 -6.33 -6.06
N GLN A 76 2.30 -6.58 -6.11
CA GLN A 76 2.96 -7.45 -5.12
C GLN A 76 2.90 -6.86 -3.70
N ILE A 77 3.13 -5.54 -3.56
CA ILE A 77 3.00 -4.84 -2.27
C ILE A 77 1.60 -5.04 -1.70
N MET A 78 0.56 -4.82 -2.50
CA MET A 78 -0.82 -4.96 -2.08
C MET A 78 -1.21 -6.42 -1.80
N GLN A 79 -0.71 -7.38 -2.58
CA GLN A 79 -0.92 -8.80 -2.32
C GLN A 79 -0.36 -9.20 -0.95
N CYS A 80 0.85 -8.75 -0.62
CA CYS A 80 1.45 -9.00 0.69
C CYS A 80 0.61 -8.41 1.83
N HIS A 81 0.12 -7.18 1.69
CA HIS A 81 -0.77 -6.58 2.69
C HIS A 81 -2.12 -7.30 2.79
N GLN A 82 -2.69 -7.71 1.67
CA GLN A 82 -3.98 -8.41 1.62
C GLN A 82 -3.91 -9.84 2.16
N SER A 83 -2.74 -10.48 2.14
CA SER A 83 -2.57 -11.82 2.72
C SER A 83 -2.87 -11.88 4.23
N GLY A 84 -2.70 -10.75 4.93
CA GLY A 84 -3.06 -10.59 6.34
C GLY A 84 -4.52 -10.18 6.57
N LEU A 85 -5.27 -9.77 5.54
CA LEU A 85 -6.66 -9.37 5.69
C LEU A 85 -7.53 -10.61 5.97
N ARG A 86 -7.87 -10.82 7.24
CA ARG A 86 -8.97 -11.72 7.59
C ARG A 86 -10.26 -11.09 7.10
N ALA A 87 -10.87 -11.65 6.06
CA ALA A 87 -12.26 -11.33 5.74
C ALA A 87 -13.07 -11.56 7.03
N ARG A 88 -13.68 -10.50 7.56
CA ARG A 88 -14.60 -10.61 8.70
C ARG A 88 -15.57 -11.74 8.32
N LYS A 89 -15.70 -12.79 9.15
CA LYS A 89 -16.67 -13.87 8.90
C LYS A 89 -18.00 -13.20 8.62
N VAL A 90 -18.44 -13.18 7.36
CA VAL A 90 -19.80 -12.80 7.03
C VAL A 90 -20.63 -13.90 7.68
N PRO A 91 -21.49 -13.59 8.68
CA PRO A 91 -22.41 -14.59 9.17
C PRO A 91 -23.15 -15.10 7.94
N ARG A 92 -23.12 -16.41 7.70
CA ARG A 92 -24.04 -16.98 6.73
C ARG A 92 -25.43 -16.58 7.21
N VAL A 93 -26.12 -15.77 6.42
CA VAL A 93 -27.54 -15.49 6.66
C VAL A 93 -28.23 -16.83 6.44
N ASN A 94 -28.47 -17.55 7.53
CA ASN A 94 -29.38 -18.68 7.54
C ASN A 94 -30.78 -18.08 7.63
N ALA A 95 -31.42 -17.85 6.48
CA ALA A 95 -32.87 -17.80 6.26
C ALA A 95 -33.15 -17.47 4.79
#